data_AF-A0A831W304-F1
#
_entry.id   AF-A0A831W304-F1
#
_cell.length_a   1.000
_cell.length_b   1.000
_cell.length_c   1.000
_cell.angle_alpha   90.00
_cell.angle_beta   90.00
_cell.angle_gamma   90.00
#
_symmetry.space_group_name_H-M   'P 1'
#
loop_
_entity.id
_entity.type
_entity.pdbx_description
1 polymer ?
#
loop_
_entity_poly.entity_id
_entity_poly.type
_entity_poly.pdbx_seq_one_letter_code
_entity_poly.pdbx_strand_id
1 'polypeptide(L)'
;MSDDKQEEREEIELTSGIAAFETKQFSRAIQFLSPLAECGNADAQYRVAIMRQNGLGVVRNEAEALRWMRAAADQGHALACHGLGFMYLQGECVERNGPEAVKWFRRAAEQGLAGSQTTLGMMYAEGNGVEKDPEEARKWYRMAGFER
;
A
#
# COMPACT_ATOMS: atom_id res chain seq x y z
N MET A 1 -12.33 -22.81 22.14
CA MET A 1 -11.74 -22.21 23.36
C MET A 1 -10.26 -21.87 23.20
N SER A 2 -9.51 -22.46 22.25
CA SER A 2 -8.11 -22.10 21.94
C SER A 2 -7.99 -20.92 20.97
N ASP A 3 -8.87 -20.86 19.96
CA ASP A 3 -8.67 -19.97 18.80
C ASP A 3 -9.04 -18.52 19.13
N ASP A 4 -10.12 -18.29 19.90
CA ASP A 4 -10.55 -16.94 20.34
C ASP A 4 -9.47 -16.19 21.13
N LYS A 5 -8.65 -16.90 21.92
CA LYS A 5 -7.56 -16.29 22.72
C LYS A 5 -6.36 -15.92 21.86
N GLN A 6 -6.17 -16.62 20.75
CA GLN A 6 -5.08 -16.38 19.82
C GLN A 6 -5.41 -15.15 18.95
N GLU A 7 -6.64 -15.05 18.46
CA GLU A 7 -7.12 -13.88 17.70
C GLU A 7 -7.03 -12.58 18.53
N GLU A 8 -7.49 -12.62 19.78
CA GLU A 8 -7.39 -11.47 20.70
C GLU A 8 -5.93 -11.04 20.93
N ARG A 9 -5.02 -12.01 21.05
CA ARG A 9 -3.58 -11.74 21.21
C ARG A 9 -3.00 -11.10 19.95
N GLU A 10 -3.34 -11.59 18.76
CA GLU A 10 -2.87 -11.06 17.49
C GLU A 10 -3.40 -9.64 17.25
N GLU A 11 -4.64 -9.34 17.62
CA GLU A 11 -5.22 -8.00 17.53
C GLU A 11 -4.49 -7.00 18.45
N ILE A 12 -4.16 -7.42 19.68
CA ILE A 12 -3.39 -6.59 20.63
C ILE A 12 -1.97 -6.35 20.10
N GLU A 13 -1.32 -7.37 19.54
CA GLU A 13 0.02 -7.26 18.94
C GLU A 13 -0.02 -6.35 17.72
N LEU A 14 -1.04 -6.45 16.88
CA LEU A 14 -1.23 -5.59 15.71
C LEU A 14 -1.39 -4.13 16.14
N THR A 15 -2.29 -3.86 17.07
CA THR A 15 -2.54 -2.50 17.57
C THR A 15 -1.27 -1.91 18.21
N SER A 16 -0.53 -2.72 18.97
CA SER A 16 0.75 -2.31 19.57
C SER A 16 1.82 -2.02 18.51
N GLY A 17 1.90 -2.84 17.48
CA GLY A 17 2.81 -2.66 16.34
C GLY A 17 2.50 -1.40 15.54
N ILE A 18 1.21 -1.14 15.27
CA ILE A 18 0.72 0.06 14.60
C ILE A 18 1.05 1.31 15.41
N ALA A 19 0.73 1.33 16.70
CA ALA A 19 1.02 2.47 17.58
C ALA A 19 2.53 2.73 17.67
N ALA A 20 3.35 1.68 17.74
CA ALA A 20 4.80 1.81 17.71
C ALA A 20 5.30 2.39 16.37
N PHE A 21 4.71 1.99 15.24
CA PHE A 21 5.04 2.54 13.92
C PHE A 21 4.71 4.04 13.84
N GLU A 22 3.51 4.43 14.29
CA GLU A 22 3.04 5.82 14.26
C GLU A 22 3.85 6.74 15.19
N THR A 23 4.27 6.22 16.33
CA THR A 23 5.15 6.92 17.27
C THR A 23 6.64 6.81 16.91
N LYS A 24 6.96 6.31 15.71
CA LYS A 24 8.32 6.15 15.17
C LYS A 24 9.25 5.25 16.00
N GLN A 25 8.68 4.40 16.85
CA GLN A 25 9.41 3.35 17.59
C GLN A 25 9.63 2.14 16.68
N PHE A 26 10.33 2.33 15.57
CA PHE A 26 10.42 1.36 14.49
C PHE A 26 11.04 0.01 14.92
N SER A 27 12.05 0.03 15.78
CA SER A 27 12.63 -1.22 16.30
C SER A 27 11.63 -2.06 17.11
N ARG A 28 10.64 -1.41 17.74
CA ARG A 28 9.56 -2.09 18.45
C ARG A 28 8.42 -2.48 17.50
N ALA A 29 8.08 -1.59 16.56
CA ALA A 29 7.06 -1.86 15.55
C ALA A 29 7.39 -3.12 14.75
N ILE A 30 8.65 -3.28 14.30
CA ILE A 30 9.04 -4.44 13.48
C ILE A 30 8.91 -5.77 14.25
N GLN A 31 9.17 -5.75 15.57
CA GLN A 31 9.08 -6.95 16.40
C GLN A 31 7.65 -7.46 16.51
N PHE A 32 6.66 -6.55 16.59
CA PHE A 32 5.25 -6.93 16.60
C PHE A 32 4.71 -7.23 15.21
N LEU A 33 5.11 -6.45 14.19
CA LEU A 33 4.52 -6.52 12.86
C LEU A 33 5.10 -7.65 11.99
N SER A 34 6.36 -8.07 12.19
CA SER A 34 6.95 -9.13 11.33
C SER A 34 6.24 -10.48 11.47
N PRO A 35 5.97 -10.99 12.69
CA PRO A 35 5.23 -12.24 12.84
C PRO A 35 3.82 -12.16 12.23
N LEU A 36 3.12 -11.04 12.42
CA LEU A 36 1.79 -10.83 11.85
C LEU A 36 1.81 -10.76 10.32
N ALA A 37 2.85 -10.14 9.75
CA ALA A 37 3.06 -10.11 8.31
C ALA A 37 3.30 -11.51 7.73
N GLU A 38 4.06 -12.34 8.45
CA GLU A 38 4.28 -13.76 8.14
C GLU A 38 3.00 -14.58 8.24
N CYS A 39 2.12 -14.28 9.19
CA CYS A 39 0.77 -14.87 9.30
C CYS A 39 -0.22 -14.37 8.25
N GLY A 40 0.18 -13.45 7.36
CA GLY A 40 -0.66 -12.98 6.26
C GLY A 40 -1.41 -11.68 6.53
N ASN A 41 -1.27 -11.04 7.70
CA ASN A 41 -2.02 -9.82 8.00
C ASN A 41 -1.65 -8.65 7.07
N ALA A 42 -2.60 -8.14 6.30
CA ALA A 42 -2.35 -7.16 5.24
C ALA A 42 -1.83 -5.79 5.75
N ASP A 43 -2.30 -5.30 6.90
CA ASP A 43 -1.81 -4.02 7.46
C ASP A 43 -0.37 -4.19 7.99
N ALA A 44 -0.09 -5.31 8.66
CA ALA A 44 1.27 -5.64 9.09
C ALA A 44 2.22 -5.78 7.89
N GLN A 45 1.81 -6.48 6.83
CA GLN A 45 2.59 -6.60 5.59
C GLN A 45 2.88 -5.24 4.95
N TYR A 46 1.87 -4.38 4.84
CA TYR A 46 2.04 -3.01 4.32
C TYR A 46 3.07 -2.23 5.13
N ARG A 47 2.97 -2.25 6.46
CA ARG A 47 3.89 -1.50 7.34
C ARG A 47 5.29 -2.07 7.31
N VAL A 48 5.46 -3.39 7.35
CA VAL A 48 6.75 -4.06 7.18
C VAL A 48 7.38 -3.70 5.84
N ALA A 49 6.59 -3.63 4.75
CA ALA A 49 7.07 -3.19 3.45
C ALA A 49 7.66 -1.77 3.50
N ILE A 50 6.93 -0.81 4.10
CA ILE A 50 7.40 0.57 4.26
C ILE A 50 8.69 0.62 5.11
N MET A 51 8.76 -0.16 6.18
CA MET A 51 9.96 -0.21 7.04
C MET A 51 11.17 -0.75 6.29
N ARG A 52 11.00 -1.82 5.50
CA ARG A 52 12.07 -2.41 4.68
C ARG A 52 12.48 -1.50 3.53
N GLN A 53 11.54 -0.78 2.91
CA GLN A 53 11.84 0.16 1.83
C GLN A 53 12.73 1.33 2.31
N ASN A 54 12.45 1.82 3.52
CA ASN A 54 13.09 3.02 4.07
C ASN A 54 14.19 2.73 5.10
N GLY A 55 14.42 1.46 5.47
CA GLY A 55 15.38 1.08 6.49
C GLY A 55 15.00 1.53 7.91
N LEU A 56 13.71 1.51 8.24
CA LEU A 56 13.18 2.00 9.52
C LEU A 56 13.19 0.89 10.57
N GLY A 57 14.12 0.95 11.52
CA GLY A 57 14.25 -0.08 12.56
C GLY A 57 14.76 -1.44 12.05
N VAL A 58 15.05 -1.53 10.75
CA VAL A 58 15.60 -2.70 10.05
C VAL A 58 16.54 -2.27 8.94
N VAL A 59 17.39 -3.20 8.49
CA VAL A 59 18.19 -2.99 7.27
C VAL A 59 17.26 -2.81 6.07
N ARG A 60 17.53 -1.78 5.27
CA ARG A 60 16.81 -1.51 4.02
C ARG A 60 16.94 -2.70 3.08
N ASN A 61 15.81 -3.19 2.57
CA ASN A 61 15.75 -4.27 1.59
C ASN A 61 14.57 -4.03 0.64
N GLU A 62 14.89 -3.61 -0.58
CA GLU A 62 13.90 -3.28 -1.62
C GLU A 62 13.15 -4.50 -2.14
N ALA A 63 13.82 -5.65 -2.26
CA ALA A 63 13.19 -6.88 -2.72
C ALA A 63 12.15 -7.40 -1.70
N GLU A 64 12.50 -7.37 -0.41
CA GLU A 64 11.54 -7.70 0.65
C GLU A 64 10.40 -6.68 0.74
N ALA A 65 10.70 -5.39 0.58
CA ALA A 65 9.68 -4.34 0.58
C ALA A 65 8.67 -4.58 -0.54
N LEU A 66 9.12 -4.84 -1.76
CA LEU A 66 8.25 -5.16 -2.89
C LEU A 66 7.41 -6.42 -2.61
N ARG A 67 8.03 -7.47 -2.07
CA ARG A 67 7.34 -8.72 -1.74
C ARG A 67 6.18 -8.50 -0.76
N TRP A 68 6.44 -7.78 0.34
CA TRP A 68 5.43 -7.49 1.35
C TRP A 68 4.37 -6.51 0.86
N MET A 69 4.77 -5.49 0.08
CA MET A 69 3.83 -4.54 -0.53
C MET A 69 2.86 -5.26 -1.47
N ARG A 70 3.38 -6.17 -2.31
CA ARG A 70 2.57 -7.03 -3.17
C ARG A 70 1.60 -7.88 -2.35
N ALA A 71 2.09 -8.57 -1.33
CA ALA A 71 1.25 -9.46 -0.51
C ALA A 71 0.07 -8.70 0.12
N ALA A 72 0.29 -7.49 0.64
CA ALA A 72 -0.78 -6.65 1.17
C ALA A 72 -1.73 -6.15 0.07
N ALA A 73 -1.19 -5.74 -1.09
CA ALA A 73 -1.97 -5.25 -2.21
C ALA A 73 -2.85 -6.34 -2.83
N ASP A 74 -2.35 -7.57 -2.94
CA ASP A 74 -3.08 -8.73 -3.47
C ASP A 74 -4.32 -9.04 -2.62
N GLN A 75 -4.23 -8.82 -1.30
CA GLN A 75 -5.35 -8.90 -0.35
C GLN A 75 -6.31 -7.70 -0.41
N GLY A 76 -5.99 -6.68 -1.21
CA GLY A 76 -6.85 -5.52 -1.42
C GLY A 76 -6.56 -4.34 -0.49
N HIS A 77 -5.47 -4.37 0.28
CA HIS A 77 -5.12 -3.24 1.15
C HIS A 77 -4.91 -1.96 0.31
N ALA A 78 -5.77 -0.96 0.47
CA ALA A 78 -5.84 0.21 -0.41
C ALA A 78 -4.52 1.00 -0.46
N LEU A 79 -3.88 1.23 0.69
CA LEU A 79 -2.59 1.92 0.75
C LEU A 79 -1.46 1.10 0.13
N ALA A 80 -1.53 -0.23 0.20
CA ALA A 80 -0.53 -1.09 -0.43
C ALA A 80 -0.69 -1.12 -1.94
N CYS A 81 -1.94 -1.16 -2.44
CA CYS A 81 -2.25 -1.00 -3.85
C CYS A 81 -1.72 0.34 -4.37
N HIS A 82 -1.92 1.42 -3.63
CA HIS A 82 -1.37 2.74 -3.97
C HIS A 82 0.15 2.75 -4.01
N GLY A 83 0.82 2.21 -2.98
CA GLY A 83 2.28 2.12 -2.92
C GLY A 83 2.86 1.29 -4.07
N LEU A 84 2.23 0.17 -4.40
CA LEU A 84 2.64 -0.70 -5.50
C LEU A 84 2.43 -0.06 -6.88
N GLY A 85 1.34 0.70 -7.03
CA GLY A 85 1.12 1.55 -8.20
C GLY A 85 2.26 2.55 -8.39
N PHE A 86 2.71 3.20 -7.30
CA PHE A 86 3.86 4.11 -7.34
C PHE A 86 5.17 3.42 -7.68
N MET A 87 5.44 2.24 -7.11
CA MET A 87 6.64 1.45 -7.43
C MET A 87 6.72 1.18 -8.95
N TYR A 88 5.61 0.76 -9.57
CA TYR A 88 5.57 0.56 -11.03
C TYR A 88 5.61 1.85 -11.84
N LEU A 89 5.01 2.93 -11.34
CA LEU A 89 5.00 4.21 -12.04
C LEU A 89 6.40 4.83 -12.14
N GLN A 90 7.17 4.75 -11.05
CA GLN A 90 8.51 5.32 -10.94
C GLN A 90 9.62 4.33 -11.37
N GLY A 91 9.32 3.03 -11.40
CA GLY A 91 10.35 2.00 -11.57
C GLY A 91 11.22 1.83 -10.31
N GLU A 92 10.64 2.02 -9.13
CA GLU A 92 11.30 1.77 -7.86
C GLU A 92 11.16 0.30 -7.47
N CYS A 93 12.27 -0.40 -7.26
CA CYS A 93 12.32 -1.83 -6.91
C CYS A 93 11.78 -2.80 -7.99
N VAL A 94 11.15 -2.28 -9.05
CA VAL A 94 10.61 -2.99 -10.22
C VAL A 94 10.88 -2.19 -11.49
N GLU A 95 10.84 -2.83 -12.66
CA GLU A 95 10.86 -2.11 -13.92
C GLU A 95 9.61 -1.23 -14.06
N ARG A 96 9.79 -0.01 -14.60
CA ARG A 96 8.70 0.93 -14.81
C ARG A 96 7.65 0.33 -15.75
N ASN A 97 6.40 0.30 -15.31
CA ASN A 97 5.29 -0.25 -16.06
C ASN A 97 4.00 0.55 -15.81
N GLY A 98 3.72 1.50 -16.70
CA GLY A 98 2.52 2.35 -16.62
C GLY A 98 1.22 1.54 -16.57
N PRO A 99 0.97 0.59 -17.50
CA PRO A 99 -0.24 -0.22 -17.48
C PRO A 99 -0.43 -0.99 -16.17
N GLU A 100 0.64 -1.51 -15.59
CA GLU A 100 0.56 -2.20 -14.29
C GLU A 100 0.27 -1.21 -13.15
N ALA A 101 0.90 -0.03 -13.15
CA ALA A 101 0.60 1.03 -12.20
C ALA A 101 -0.88 1.43 -12.22
N VAL A 102 -1.49 1.57 -13.41
CA VAL A 102 -2.93 1.88 -13.55
C VAL A 102 -3.78 0.84 -12.85
N LYS A 103 -3.49 -0.47 -12.99
CA LYS A 103 -4.28 -1.52 -12.34
C LYS A 103 -4.27 -1.37 -10.82
N TRP A 104 -3.10 -1.12 -10.25
CA TRP A 104 -2.94 -0.96 -8.80
C TRP A 104 -3.57 0.33 -8.28
N PHE A 105 -3.39 1.45 -8.98
CA PHE A 105 -4.06 2.69 -8.61
C PHE A 105 -5.57 2.57 -8.73
N ARG A 106 -6.10 1.90 -9.76
CA ARG A 106 -7.54 1.63 -9.91
C ARG A 106 -8.10 0.90 -8.70
N ARG A 107 -7.47 -0.20 -8.29
CA ARG A 107 -7.92 -0.98 -7.13
C ARG A 107 -7.94 -0.16 -5.83
N ALA A 108 -7.00 0.76 -5.65
CA ALA A 108 -6.98 1.67 -4.50
C ALA A 108 -8.02 2.80 -4.63
N ALA A 109 -8.22 3.33 -5.83
CA ALA A 109 -9.13 4.43 -6.11
C ALA A 109 -10.61 4.03 -6.00
N GLU A 110 -10.94 2.80 -6.42
CA GLU A 110 -12.26 2.17 -6.26
C GLU A 110 -12.63 1.98 -4.77
N GLN A 111 -11.63 1.88 -3.88
CA GLN A 111 -11.82 1.86 -2.44
C GLN A 111 -11.91 3.27 -1.82
N GLY A 112 -11.97 4.32 -2.64
CA GLY A 112 -12.12 5.70 -2.17
C GLY A 112 -10.82 6.40 -1.79
N LEU A 113 -9.65 5.84 -2.09
CA LEU A 113 -8.38 6.50 -1.77
C LEU A 113 -8.16 7.69 -2.71
N ALA A 114 -8.39 8.91 -2.20
CA ALA A 114 -8.30 10.16 -2.96
C ALA A 114 -6.95 10.36 -3.67
N GLY A 115 -5.84 9.94 -3.05
CA GLY A 115 -4.52 9.96 -3.68
C GLY A 115 -4.49 9.14 -4.97
N SER A 116 -4.97 7.90 -4.95
CA SER A 116 -5.04 7.06 -6.15
C SER A 116 -6.03 7.55 -7.19
N GLN A 117 -7.17 8.11 -6.77
CA GLN A 117 -8.14 8.73 -7.68
C GLN A 117 -7.49 9.91 -8.42
N THR A 118 -6.73 10.75 -7.70
CA THR A 118 -5.99 11.87 -8.30
C THR A 118 -4.95 11.36 -9.30
N THR A 119 -4.16 10.34 -8.92
CA THR A 119 -3.15 9.76 -9.80
C THR A 119 -3.76 9.12 -11.05
N LEU A 120 -4.88 8.41 -10.94
CA LEU A 120 -5.59 7.88 -12.12
C LEU A 120 -6.10 8.98 -13.03
N GLY A 121 -6.65 10.06 -12.46
CA GLY A 121 -7.07 11.23 -13.21
C GLY A 121 -5.92 11.78 -14.06
N MET A 122 -4.74 11.89 -13.47
CA MET A 122 -3.52 12.33 -14.16
C MET A 122 -3.08 11.35 -15.25
N MET A 123 -3.05 10.04 -14.94
CA MET A 123 -2.64 9.01 -15.89
C MET A 123 -3.55 8.98 -17.12
N TYR A 124 -4.86 9.15 -16.94
CA TYR A 124 -5.82 9.29 -18.04
C TYR A 124 -5.70 10.62 -18.80
N ALA A 125 -5.41 11.72 -18.13
CA ALA A 125 -5.22 13.02 -18.78
C ALA A 125 -3.95 13.05 -19.66
N GLU A 126 -2.91 12.33 -19.25
CA GLU A 126 -1.60 12.30 -19.92
C GLU A 126 -1.42 11.10 -20.86
N GLY A 127 -2.25 10.06 -20.75
CA GLY A 127 -2.08 8.82 -21.49
C GLY A 127 -0.91 7.97 -20.98
N ASN A 128 -0.62 8.02 -19.67
CA ASN A 128 0.49 7.28 -19.06
C ASN A 128 0.02 5.87 -18.67
N GLY A 129 0.36 4.88 -19.48
CA GLY A 129 -0.02 3.48 -19.21
C GLY A 129 -1.48 3.13 -19.52
N VAL A 130 -2.27 4.10 -19.97
CA VAL A 130 -3.62 3.98 -20.51
C VAL A 130 -3.76 4.89 -21.72
N GLU A 131 -4.75 4.62 -22.56
CA GLU A 131 -5.16 5.58 -23.58
C GLU A 131 -5.63 6.88 -22.91
N LYS A 132 -5.26 8.00 -23.52
CA LYS A 132 -5.62 9.32 -23.02
C LYS A 132 -7.13 9.50 -23.11
N ASP A 133 -7.76 9.74 -21.95
CA ASP A 133 -9.20 9.94 -21.84
C ASP A 133 -9.49 11.09 -20.85
N PRO A 134 -9.71 12.32 -21.34
CA PRO A 134 -10.02 13.47 -20.50
C PRO A 134 -11.35 13.34 -19.73
N GLU A 135 -12.30 12.59 -20.26
CA GLU A 135 -13.61 12.38 -19.61
C GLU A 135 -13.46 11.45 -18.41
N GLU A 136 -12.72 10.36 -18.58
CA GLU A 136 -12.38 9.46 -17.49
C GLU A 136 -11.51 10.16 -16.45
N ALA A 137 -10.55 10.98 -16.87
CA ALA A 137 -9.75 11.81 -15.97
C ALA A 137 -10.61 12.70 -15.07
N ARG A 138 -11.59 13.41 -15.66
CA ARG A 138 -12.52 14.27 -14.91
C ARG A 138 -13.36 13.48 -13.90
N LYS A 139 -13.82 12.27 -14.24
CA LYS A 139 -14.54 11.41 -13.29
C LYS A 139 -13.69 11.09 -12.07
N TRP A 140 -12.44 10.69 -12.28
CA TRP A 140 -11.52 10.38 -11.19
C TRP A 140 -11.20 11.60 -10.32
N TYR A 141 -10.98 12.78 -10.93
CA TYR A 141 -10.80 14.01 -10.17
C TYR A 141 -12.03 14.41 -9.35
N ARG A 142 -13.24 14.28 -9.91
CA ARG A 142 -14.48 14.52 -9.16
C ARG A 142 -14.59 13.61 -7.94
N MET A 143 -14.28 12.32 -8.10
CA MET A 143 -14.31 11.37 -6.98
C MET A 143 -13.29 11.69 -5.89
N ALA A 144 -12.12 12.24 -6.25
CA ALA A 144 -11.11 12.73 -5.30
C ALA A 144 -11.53 13.99 -4.52
N GLY A 145 -12.72 14.55 -4.78
CA GLY A 145 -13.22 15.74 -4.09
C GLY A 145 -12.72 17.06 -4.69
N PHE A 146 -12.20 17.06 -5.94
CA PHE A 146 -11.81 18.28 -6.64
C PHE A 146 -13.00 19.11 -7.16
N GLU A 147 -14.22 18.56 -7.15
CA GLU A 147 -15.44 19.30 -7.49
C GLU A 147 -16.43 19.20 -6.32
N ARG A 148 -16.79 20.36 -5.72
CA ARG A 148 -17.99 20.56 -4.90
C ARG A 148 -19.00 21.37 -5.70
#